data_AF-A0A151SME5-F1
#
_entry.id   AF-A0A151SME5-F1
#
_cell.length_a   1.000
_cell.length_b   1.000
_cell.length_c   1.000
_cell.angle_alpha   90.00
_cell.angle_beta   90.00
_cell.angle_gamma   90.00
#
_symmetry.space_group_name_H-M   'P 1'
#
loop_
_entity.id
_entity.type
_entity.pdbx_description
1 polymer ?
#
loop_
_entity_poly.entity_id
_entity_poly.type
_entity_poly.pdbx_seq_one_letter_code
_entity_poly.pdbx_strand_id
1 'polypeptide(L)'
;MRVTGFRWWLDLWSIEEDANVSWDWFYSRCIRIVGNGRNTSFWRESWCTSTPFCDRYSRLFTITTTKDISVLNMFVCREGGFGWNWSWRRPLFH
;
A
#
# COMPACT_ATOMS: atom_id res chain seq x y z
N MET A 1 7.58 -19.52 -8.92
CA MET A 1 6.14 -19.18 -8.94
C MET A 1 5.99 -17.71 -9.34
N ARG A 2 5.45 -17.42 -10.52
CA ARG A 2 5.14 -16.05 -10.95
C ARG A 2 3.73 -15.73 -10.48
N VAL A 3 3.58 -14.84 -9.50
CA VAL A 3 2.27 -14.26 -9.19
C VAL A 3 2.01 -13.19 -10.26
N THR A 4 1.39 -13.58 -11.37
CA THR A 4 0.81 -12.63 -12.33
C THR A 4 -0.49 -12.11 -11.73
N GLY A 5 -0.39 -11.27 -10.70
CA GLY A 5 -1.52 -10.47 -10.26
C GLY A 5 -1.86 -9.48 -11.37
N PHE A 6 -3.11 -9.52 -11.86
CA PHE A 6 -3.66 -8.53 -12.79
C PHE A 6 -3.33 -7.13 -12.25
N ARG A 7 -2.60 -6.33 -13.03
CA ARG A 7 -2.33 -4.93 -12.70
C ARG A 7 -3.53 -4.07 -13.12
N TRP A 8 -4.72 -4.44 -12.64
CA TRP A 8 -5.96 -3.71 -12.91
C TRP A 8 -5.85 -2.23 -12.57
N TRP A 9 -5.02 -1.88 -11.57
CA TRP A 9 -4.77 -0.50 -11.22
C TRP A 9 -3.89 0.22 -12.25
N LEU A 10 -2.99 -0.48 -12.95
CA LEU A 10 -2.29 0.07 -14.12
C LEU A 10 -3.24 0.18 -15.31
N ASP A 11 -4.11 -0.82 -15.51
CA ASP A 11 -5.10 -0.77 -16.59
C ASP A 11 -6.05 0.42 -16.36
N LEU A 12 -6.52 0.62 -15.12
CA LEU A 12 -7.25 1.82 -14.70
C LEU A 12 -6.41 3.07 -14.89
N TRP A 13 -5.15 3.07 -14.46
CA TRP A 13 -4.22 4.19 -14.63
C TRP A 13 -4.09 4.63 -16.10
N SER A 14 -4.25 3.70 -17.04
CA SER A 14 -4.13 3.91 -18.48
C SER A 14 -5.45 4.24 -19.20
N ILE A 15 -6.59 4.40 -18.50
CA ILE A 15 -7.91 4.55 -19.15
C ILE A 15 -8.05 5.83 -19.97
N GLU A 16 -7.39 6.93 -19.62
CA GLU A 16 -7.46 8.17 -20.41
C GLU A 16 -6.16 8.37 -21.20
N GLU A 17 -6.16 7.87 -22.44
CA GLU A 17 -5.16 8.14 -23.48
C GLU A 17 -5.58 9.30 -24.40
N ASP A 18 -6.04 10.42 -23.85
CA ASP A 18 -5.95 11.68 -24.59
C ASP A 18 -4.64 12.34 -24.17
N ALA A 19 -3.69 12.45 -25.10
CA ALA A 19 -2.33 12.97 -24.88
C ALA A 19 -2.26 14.43 -24.35
N ASN A 20 -3.42 15.07 -24.15
CA ASN A 20 -3.59 16.40 -23.58
C ASN A 20 -4.28 16.43 -22.20
N VAL A 21 -4.71 15.28 -21.67
CA VAL A 21 -5.41 15.21 -20.38
C VAL A 21 -4.40 14.88 -19.29
N SER A 22 -4.25 15.85 -18.37
CA SER A 22 -3.48 15.70 -17.15
C SER A 22 -3.97 14.48 -16.36
N TRP A 23 -3.05 13.82 -15.65
CA TRP A 23 -3.28 12.70 -14.73
C TRP A 23 -4.29 13.01 -13.59
N ASP A 24 -4.85 14.21 -13.59
CA ASP A 24 -5.81 14.75 -12.63
C ASP A 24 -7.03 13.85 -12.43
N TRP A 25 -7.50 13.12 -13.44
CA TRP A 25 -8.68 12.28 -13.26
C TRP A 25 -8.41 11.15 -12.24
N PHE A 26 -7.31 10.40 -12.35
CA PHE A 26 -7.03 9.28 -11.46
C PHE A 26 -6.63 9.79 -10.07
N TYR A 27 -5.79 10.83 -10.03
CA TYR A 27 -5.38 11.46 -8.78
C TYR A 27 -6.54 12.11 -8.03
N SER A 28 -7.47 12.78 -8.72
CA SER A 28 -8.67 13.39 -8.09
C SER A 28 -9.63 12.34 -7.51
N ARG A 29 -9.56 11.09 -7.96
CA ARG A 29 -10.36 9.98 -7.42
C ARG A 29 -9.67 9.24 -6.28
N CYS A 30 -8.40 9.53 -6.00
CA CYS A 30 -7.69 8.95 -4.87
C CYS A 30 -8.12 9.62 -3.55
N ILE A 31 -8.56 8.82 -2.58
CA ILE A 31 -8.93 9.29 -1.24
C ILE A 31 -7.69 9.77 -0.46
N ARG A 32 -6.52 9.18 -0.73
CA ARG A 32 -5.27 9.52 -0.06
C ARG A 32 -4.09 9.32 -1.00
N ILE A 33 -3.22 10.32 -1.08
CA ILE A 33 -1.95 10.28 -1.82
C ILE A 33 -0.81 10.28 -0.80
N VAL A 34 -0.01 9.21 -0.80
CA VAL A 34 1.08 9.02 0.19
C VAL A 34 2.43 9.57 -0.31
N GLY A 35 2.55 9.84 -1.61
CA GLY A 35 3.81 10.27 -2.22
C GLY A 35 4.91 9.24 -2.04
N ASN A 36 6.09 9.66 -1.59
CA ASN A 36 7.22 8.75 -1.35
C ASN A 36 7.07 7.89 -0.08
N GLY A 37 6.06 8.15 0.76
CA GLY A 37 5.77 7.35 1.96
C GLY A 37 6.83 7.33 3.06
N ARG A 38 7.86 8.19 2.99
CA ARG A 38 8.94 8.23 3.99
C ARG A 38 8.44 8.66 5.38
N ASN A 39 7.52 9.62 5.40
CA ASN A 39 6.98 10.23 6.62
C ASN A 39 5.56 9.75 6.96
N THR A 40 5.13 8.63 6.37
CA THR A 40 3.79 8.07 6.58
C THR A 40 3.94 6.72 7.24
N SER A 41 3.41 6.55 8.46
CA SER A 41 3.44 5.27 9.16
C SER A 41 2.46 4.28 8.54
N PHE A 42 2.87 3.04 8.29
CA PHE A 42 1.97 2.04 7.73
C PHE A 42 0.84 1.65 8.69
N TRP A 43 1.15 1.49 9.99
CA TRP A 43 0.19 1.00 10.97
C TRP A 43 -0.62 2.10 11.65
N ARG A 44 -0.01 3.28 11.87
CA ARG A 44 -0.59 4.34 12.71
C ARG A 44 -1.37 5.38 11.93
N GLU A 45 -1.24 5.39 10.61
CA GLU A 45 -1.99 6.30 9.76
C GLU A 45 -3.38 5.76 9.42
N SER A 46 -4.36 6.66 9.40
CA SER A 46 -5.71 6.37 8.91
C SER A 46 -5.71 6.38 7.38
N TRP A 47 -5.77 5.21 6.75
CA TRP A 47 -5.71 5.04 5.28
C TRP A 47 -6.98 5.52 4.57
N CYS A 48 -7.71 4.64 3.90
CA CYS A 48 -9.02 4.95 3.30
C CYS A 48 -10.15 4.92 4.35
N THR A 49 -9.79 4.78 5.62
CA THR A 49 -10.72 4.54 6.73
C THR A 49 -10.46 5.53 7.84
N SER A 50 -11.47 5.83 8.64
CA SER A 50 -11.33 6.75 9.79
C SER A 50 -10.36 6.22 10.86
N THR A 51 -10.23 4.89 10.98
CA THR A 51 -9.37 4.25 11.97
C THR A 51 -8.02 3.80 11.38
N PRO A 52 -6.91 3.98 12.13
CA PRO A 52 -5.62 3.40 11.80
C PRO A 52 -5.64 1.87 11.74
N PHE A 53 -4.69 1.29 11.02
CA PHE A 53 -4.57 -0.16 10.92
C PHE A 53 -4.15 -0.83 12.23
N CYS A 54 -3.39 -0.15 13.10
CA CYS A 54 -3.04 -0.68 14.42
C CYS A 54 -4.28 -0.95 15.29
N ASP A 55 -5.31 -0.12 15.16
CA ASP A 55 -6.53 -0.25 15.94
C ASP A 55 -7.50 -1.23 15.27
N ARG A 56 -7.70 -1.06 13.96
CA ARG A 56 -8.60 -1.89 13.16
C ARG A 56 -8.14 -3.36 13.11
N TYR A 57 -6.84 -3.58 13.02
CA TYR A 57 -6.23 -4.90 12.92
C TYR A 57 -5.27 -5.17 14.09
N SER A 58 -5.73 -4.88 15.31
CA SER A 58 -4.96 -5.02 16.56
C SER A 58 -4.28 -6.39 16.73
N ARG A 59 -4.95 -7.48 16.30
CA ARG A 59 -4.39 -8.83 16.35
C ARG A 59 -3.18 -8.99 15.42
N LEU A 60 -3.21 -8.43 14.22
CA LEU A 60 -2.06 -8.40 13.29
C LEU A 60 -0.97 -7.46 13.79
N PHE A 61 -1.36 -6.29 14.30
CA PHE A 61 -0.43 -5.33 14.88
C PHE A 61 0.33 -5.87 16.10
N THR A 62 -0.32 -6.71 16.91
CA THR A 62 0.34 -7.35 18.07
C THR A 62 1.52 -8.20 17.63
N ILE A 63 1.35 -8.96 16.55
CA ILE A 63 2.33 -9.94 16.07
C ILE A 63 3.33 -9.35 15.07
N THR A 64 3.11 -8.15 14.53
CA THR A 64 4.12 -7.50 13.69
C THR A 64 5.33 -7.06 14.52
N THR A 65 6.52 -7.26 13.97
CA THR A 65 7.79 -6.75 14.53
C THR A 65 8.02 -5.29 14.11
N THR A 66 7.48 -4.88 12.97
CA THR A 66 7.71 -3.58 12.33
C THR A 66 6.54 -2.62 12.58
N LYS A 67 6.27 -2.32 13.86
CA LYS A 67 5.10 -1.50 14.27
C LYS A 67 5.16 -0.05 13.80
N ASP A 68 6.36 0.53 13.72
CA ASP A 68 6.57 1.94 13.38
C ASP A 68 7.18 2.12 11.97
N ILE A 69 7.01 1.11 11.10
CA ILE A 69 7.56 1.15 9.74
C ILE A 69 6.84 2.20 8.88
N SER A 70 7.62 2.92 8.07
CA SER A 70 7.10 3.84 7.06
C SER A 70 6.57 3.07 5.85
N VAL A 71 5.67 3.67 5.09
CA VAL A 71 5.15 3.08 3.85
C VAL A 71 6.29 2.82 2.85
N LEU A 72 7.27 3.71 2.77
CA LEU A 72 8.47 3.53 1.92
C LEU A 72 9.21 2.23 2.24
N ASN A 73 9.39 1.92 3.53
CA ASN A 73 10.15 0.74 3.96
C ASN A 73 9.29 -0.53 3.96
N MET A 74 7.97 -0.38 4.05
CA MET A 74 7.01 -1.47 4.02
C MET A 74 6.74 -1.97 2.60
N PHE A 75 6.71 -1.06 1.62
CA PHE A 75 6.47 -1.37 0.23
C PHE A 75 7.78 -1.72 -0.49
N VAL A 76 7.81 -2.86 -1.18
CA VAL A 76 8.97 -3.34 -1.91
C VAL A 76 8.68 -3.32 -3.40
N CYS A 77 9.38 -2.46 -4.13
CA CYS A 77 9.40 -2.46 -5.58
C CYS A 77 10.76 -3.02 -6.04
N ARG A 78 10.76 -4.14 -6.77
CA ARG A 78 11.97 -4.75 -7.36
C ARG A 78 11.70 -5.13 -8.81
N GLU A 79 12.76 -5.32 -9.58
CA GLU A 79 12.68 -5.83 -10.95
C GLU A 79 11.94 -7.18 -10.96
N GLY A 80 10.66 -7.16 -11.35
CA GLY A 80 9.79 -8.34 -11.37
C GLY A 80 8.50 -8.21 -10.57
N GLY A 81 8.30 -7.17 -9.75
CA GLY A 81 7.00 -6.91 -9.14
C GLY A 81 7.01 -6.05 -7.89
N PHE A 82 5.82 -5.92 -7.32
CA PHE A 82 5.56 -5.19 -6.09
C PHE A 82 5.20 -6.19 -4.99
N GLY A 83 5.63 -5.89 -3.77
CA GLY A 83 5.35 -6.71 -2.59
C GLY A 83 5.33 -5.88 -1.32
N TRP A 84 5.00 -6.55 -0.22
CA TRP A 84 4.97 -5.97 1.11
C TRP A 84 5.99 -6.70 1.99
N ASN A 85 6.77 -5.93 2.75
CA ASN A 85 7.80 -6.43 3.65
C ASN A 85 7.20 -6.88 5.00
N TRP A 86 6.45 -7.98 4.98
CA TRP A 86 5.83 -8.51 6.19
C TRP A 86 6.84 -9.17 7.12
N SER A 87 6.87 -8.73 8.37
CA SER A 87 7.67 -9.36 9.43
C SER A 87 6.80 -9.65 10.65
N TRP A 88 6.70 -10.94 10.99
CA TRP A 88 5.82 -11.48 12.02
C TRP A 88 6.63 -12.18 13.11
N ARG A 89 6.18 -12.05 14.35
CA ARG A 89 6.73 -12.77 15.51
C ARG A 89 6.35 -14.26 15.53
N ARG A 90 5.34 -14.64 14.76
CA ARG A 90 4.83 -16.02 14.62
C ARG A 90 4.08 -16.18 13.29
N PRO A 91 3.82 -17.41 12.80
CA PRO A 91 3.01 -17.64 11.61
C PRO A 91 1.60 -17.04 11.72
N LEU A 92 1.07 -16.54 10.59
CA LEU A 92 -0.25 -15.90 10.53
C LEU A 92 -1.42 -16.89 10.65
N PHE A 93 -1.19 -18.14 10.26
CA PHE A 93 -2.17 -19.21 10.25
C PHE A 93 -1.52 -20.46 10.86
N HIS A 94 -2.13 -20.98 11.91
CA HIS A 94 -1.93 -22.33 12.41
C HIS A 94 -3.23 -23.09 12.17
#